data_AF-A0A832A4C5-F1
#
_entry.id   AF-A0A832A4C5-F1
#
_cell.length_a   1.000
_cell.length_b   1.000
_cell.length_c   1.000
_cell.angle_alpha   90.00
_cell.angle_beta   90.00
_cell.angle_gamma   90.00
#
_symmetry.space_group_name_H-M   'P 1'
#
loop_
_entity.id
_entity.type
_entity.pdbx_description
1 polymer ?
#
loop_
_entity_poly.entity_id
_entity_poly.type
_entity_poly.pdbx_seq_one_letter_code
_entity_poly.pdbx_strand_id
1 'polypeptide(L)' 'ARSSHFKEVRGEGLFIGIEMKTGDAMVYCEKLLQHDMLCNDSHHHTIRISPPLIINDDEVDYIADRLERVLVG' A
#
# COMPACT_ATOMS: atom_id res chain seq x y z
N ALA A 1 9.14 -8.98 -6.61
CA ALA A 1 10.47 -9.14 -5.96
C ALA A 1 10.41 -8.60 -4.52
N ARG A 2 11.25 -9.05 -3.58
CA ARG A 2 11.31 -8.45 -2.23
C ARG A 2 12.06 -7.11 -2.32
N SER A 3 11.34 -5.99 -2.20
CA SER A 3 11.95 -4.66 -2.12
C SER A 3 12.74 -4.52 -0.81
N SER A 4 13.87 -3.81 -0.85
CA SER A 4 14.68 -3.54 0.35
C SER A 4 14.05 -2.51 1.30
N HIS A 5 13.02 -1.78 0.85
CA HIS A 5 12.48 -0.60 1.52
C HIS A 5 11.46 -0.91 2.64
N PHE A 6 10.72 -2.01 2.54
CA PHE A 6 9.74 -2.41 3.56
C PHE A 6 10.26 -3.56 4.43
N LYS A 7 9.84 -3.55 5.69
CA LYS A 7 10.19 -4.52 6.74
C LYS A 7 9.30 -5.75 6.68
N GLU A 8 7.99 -5.55 6.52
CA GLU A 8 7.00 -6.62 6.57
C GLU A 8 5.71 -6.19 5.86
N VAL A 9 4.98 -7.17 5.32
CA VAL A 9 3.60 -7.04 4.88
C VAL A 9 2.75 -7.99 5.73
N ARG A 10 1.70 -7.47 6.36
CA ARG A 10 0.78 -8.22 7.24
C ARG A 10 -0.66 -7.85 6.94
N GLY A 11 -1.60 -8.75 7.24
CA GLY A 11 -3.02 -8.45 7.10
C GLY A 11 -3.91 -9.67 7.31
N GLU A 12 -5.20 -9.41 7.45
CA GLU A 12 -6.27 -10.41 7.46
C GLU A 12 -7.40 -9.91 6.56
N GLY A 13 -7.79 -10.73 5.58
CA GLY A 13 -8.71 -10.31 4.52
C GLY A 13 -8.20 -9.07 3.77
N LEU A 14 -9.06 -8.06 3.64
CA LEU A 14 -8.76 -6.81 2.94
C LEU A 14 -8.15 -5.73 3.85
N PHE A 15 -7.81 -6.05 5.09
CA PHE A 15 -7.14 -5.12 6.00
C PHE A 15 -5.63 -5.38 5.99
N ILE A 16 -4.90 -4.60 5.19
CA ILE A 16 -3.49 -4.84 4.88
C ILE A 16 -2.64 -3.69 5.40
N GLY A 17 -1.52 -4.04 6.05
CA GLY A 17 -0.48 -3.13 6.50
C GLY A 17 0.87 -3.45 5.88
N ILE A 18 1.51 -2.45 5.30
CA ILE A 18 2.86 -2.54 4.73
C ILE A 18 3.78 -1.67 5.59
N GLU A 19 4.66 -2.28 6.37
CA GLU A 19 5.57 -1.58 7.28
C GLU A 19 6.88 -1.21 6.58
N MET A 20 7.23 0.07 6.61
CA MET A 20 8.44 0.66 6.06
C MET A 20 9.58 0.58 7.06
N LYS A 21 10.82 0.37 6.59
CA LYS A 21 12.00 0.33 7.46
C LYS A 21 12.42 1.70 7.97
N THR A 22 12.20 2.73 7.15
CA THR A 22 12.74 4.08 7.32
C THR A 22 11.75 5.11 7.85
N GLY A 23 10.51 4.69 8.16
CA GLY A 23 9.47 5.60 8.68
C GLY A 23 9.04 6.67 7.66
N ASP A 24 9.00 6.29 6.39
CA ASP A 24 8.70 7.15 5.24
C ASP A 24 7.38 6.76 4.54
N ALA A 25 6.43 6.16 5.26
CA ALA A 25 5.18 5.67 4.68
C ALA A 25 4.40 6.76 3.95
N MET A 26 4.34 7.98 4.49
CA MET A 26 3.69 9.12 3.84
C MET A 26 4.21 9.39 2.42
N VAL A 27 5.52 9.24 2.16
CA VAL A 27 6.10 9.47 0.83
C VAL A 27 5.51 8.49 -0.19
N TYR A 28 5.28 7.24 0.22
CA TYR A 28 4.66 6.25 -0.66
C TYR A 28 3.15 6.47 -0.79
N CYS A 29 2.47 6.92 0.27
CA CYS A 29 1.06 7.33 0.18
C CYS A 29 0.87 8.49 -0.81
N GLU A 30 1.76 9.48 -0.82
CA GLU A 30 1.74 10.60 -1.77
C GLU A 30 2.00 10.13 -3.20
N LYS A 31 2.94 9.20 -3.42
CA LYS A 31 3.16 8.58 -4.73
C LYS A 31 1.93 7.80 -5.20
N LEU A 32 1.29 7.03 -4.31
CA LEU A 32 0.06 6.30 -4.63
C LEU A 32 -1.09 7.25 -4.97
N LEU A 33 -1.17 8.41 -4.30
CA LEU A 33 -2.11 9.47 -4.65
C LEU A 33 -1.88 10.02 -6.07
N GLN A 34 -0.62 10.18 -6.49
CA GLN A 34 -0.28 10.56 -7.88
C GLN A 34 -0.71 9.50 -8.91
N HIS A 35 -0.97 8.28 -8.47
CA HIS A 35 -1.50 7.17 -9.27
C HIS A 35 -2.99 6.91 -9.01
N ASP A 36 -3.73 7.89 -8.50
CA ASP A 36 -5.17 7.83 -8.24
C ASP A 36 -5.56 6.72 -7.23
N MET A 37 -4.71 6.48 -6.22
CA MET A 37 -5.01 5.56 -5.12
C MET A 37 -4.80 6.22 -3.75
N LEU A 38 -5.91 6.40 -3.03
CA LEU A 38 -5.88 6.88 -1.65
C LEU A 38 -5.54 5.74 -0.69
N CYS A 39 -4.58 6.00 0.20
CA CYS A 39 -4.25 5.15 1.32
C CYS A 39 -3.76 6.00 2.49
N ASN A 40 -3.65 5.39 3.67
CA ASN A 40 -3.31 6.11 4.89
C ASN A 40 -1.96 5.68 5.42
N ASP A 41 -1.16 6.66 5.84
CA ASP A 41 -0.06 6.43 6.77
C ASP A 41 -0.62 6.17 8.18
N SER A 42 -0.05 5.20 8.89
CA SER A 42 -0.18 5.01 10.33
C SER A 42 1.20 5.05 11.01
N HIS A 43 1.32 5.93 12.00
CA HIS A 43 2.53 6.11 12.82
C HIS A 43 3.82 6.39 12.02
N HIS A 44 3.72 7.00 10.85
CA HIS A 44 4.82 7.34 9.92
C HIS A 44 5.46 6.14 9.20
N HIS A 45 5.19 4.92 9.63
CA HIS A 45 5.94 3.74 9.19
C HIS A 45 5.07 2.64 8.60
N THR A 46 3.74 2.78 8.54
CA THR A 46 2.87 1.77 7.94
C THR A 46 1.94 2.38 6.91
N ILE A 47 1.96 1.87 5.67
CA ILE A 47 0.92 2.14 4.68
C ILE A 47 -0.24 1.19 4.97
N ARG A 48 -1.44 1.73 5.15
CA ARG A 48 -2.66 0.97 5.45
C ARG A 48 -3.60 0.99 4.26
N ILE A 49 -4.02 -0.21 3.85
CA ILE A 49 -4.93 -0.45 2.74
C ILE A 49 -6.14 -1.17 3.31
N SER A 50 -7.31 -0.58 3.13
CA SER A 50 -8.58 -1.07 3.67
C SER A 50 -9.73 -0.65 2.74
N PRO A 51 -9.85 -1.26 1.55
CA PRO A 51 -10.89 -0.92 0.61
C PRO A 51 -12.27 -1.31 1.14
N PRO A 52 -13.35 -0.76 0.57
CA PRO A 52 -14.70 -1.25 0.83
C PRO A 52 -14.81 -2.75 0.55
N LEU A 53 -15.58 -3.48 1.37
CA LEU A 53 -15.75 -4.94 1.22
C LEU A 53 -16.60 -5.35 0.01
N ILE A 54 -17.17 -4.38 -0.70
CA ILE A 54 -17.93 -4.57 -1.93
C ILE A 54 -17.05 -4.55 -3.18
N ILE A 55 -15.73 -4.39 -3.01
CA ILE A 55 -14.75 -4.33 -4.11
C ILE A 55 -14.82 -5.58 -4.99
N ASN A 56 -14.68 -5.40 -6.30
CA ASN A 56 -14.63 -6.49 -7.28
C ASN A 56 -13.19 -6.84 -7.71
N ASP A 57 -13.03 -7.91 -8.49
CA ASP A 57 -11.72 -8.42 -8.91
C ASP A 57 -10.94 -7.39 -9.77
N ASP A 58 -11.61 -6.66 -10.67
CA ASP A 58 -10.96 -5.63 -11.50
C ASP A 58 -10.42 -4.46 -10.64
N GLU A 59 -11.15 -4.09 -9.59
CA GLU A 59 -10.72 -3.07 -8.63
C GLU A 59 -9.57 -3.57 -7.74
N VAL A 60 -9.53 -4.87 -7.41
CA VAL A 60 -8.40 -5.49 -6.72
C VAL A 60 -7.16 -5.45 -7.60
N ASP A 61 -7.29 -5.80 -8.88
CA ASP A 61 -6.20 -5.72 -9.86
C ASP A 61 -5.72 -4.27 -10.06
N TYR A 62 -6.65 -3.31 -10.08
CA TYR A 62 -6.35 -1.87 -10.10
C TYR A 62 -5.47 -1.43 -8.92
N ILE A 63 -5.78 -1.90 -7.70
CA ILE A 63 -4.99 -1.61 -6.50
C ILE A 63 -3.62 -2.29 -6.59
N ALA A 64 -3.57 -3.56 -6.99
CA ALA A 64 -2.34 -4.33 -7.09
C ALA A 64 -1.33 -3.70 -8.08
N ASP A 65 -1.78 -3.28 -9.26
CA ASP A 65 -0.95 -2.61 -10.28
C ASP A 65 -0.32 -1.32 -9.73
N ARG A 66 -1.05 -0.53 -8.94
CA ARG A 66 -0.56 0.73 -8.37
C ARG A 66 0.43 0.51 -7.24
N LEU A 67 0.16 -0.48 -6.38
CA LEU A 67 1.12 -0.91 -5.37
C LEU A 67 2.42 -1.39 -6.01
N GLU A 68 2.34 -2.17 -7.08
CA GLU A 68 3.53 -2.63 -7.80
C GLU A 68 4.35 -1.46 -8.37
N ARG A 69 3.69 -0.52 -9.05
CA ARG A 69 4.34 0.70 -9.60
C ARG A 69 5.10 1.50 -8.57
N VAL A 70 4.55 1.63 -7.36
CA VAL A 70 5.12 2.51 -6.31
C VAL A 70 6.09 1.78 -5.38
N LEU A 71 5.87 0.49 -5.11
CA LEU A 71 6.60 -0.26 -4.08
C LEU A 71 7.67 -1.21 -4.62
N VAL A 72 7.58 -1.61 -5.89
CA VAL A 72 8.51 -2.54 -6.55
C VAL A 72 9.38 -1.83 -7.59
N GLY A 73 8.93 -0.69 -8.11
CA GLY A 73 9.68 0.18 -9.03
C GLY A 73 10.95 0.79 -8.43
#